data_AF-A0A920M476-F1
#
_entry.id   AF-A0A920M476-F1
#
_cell.length_a   1.000
_cell.length_b   1.000
_cell.length_c   1.000
_cell.angle_alpha   90.00
_cell.angle_beta   90.00
_cell.angle_gamma   90.00
#
_symmetry.space_group_name_H-M   'P 1'
#
loop_
_entity.id
_entity.type
_entity.pdbx_description
1 polymer ?
#
loop_
_entity_poly.entity_id
_entity_poly.type
_entity_poly.pdbx_seq_one_letter_code
_entity_poly.pdbx_strand_id
1 'polypeptide(L)' 'MGACESELVAIIGKVTKNVSEEEALDYVFGYTCGNDVSAREWQGGDELITNGGELSLLILLDL' A
#
# COMPACT_ATOMS: atom_id res chain seq x y z
N MET A 1 14.32 8.36 -13.98
CA MET A 1 14.70 8.72 -12.59
C MET A 1 13.55 8.26 -11.71
N GLY A 2 13.73 7.20 -10.92
CA GLY A 2 12.65 6.63 -10.11
C GLY A 2 12.26 7.59 -8.97
N ALA A 3 10.96 7.66 -8.67
CA ALA A 3 10.48 8.33 -7.47
C ALA A 3 10.30 7.29 -6.37
N CYS A 4 10.61 7.67 -5.14
CA CYS A 4 10.37 6.88 -3.93
C CYS A 4 9.16 7.50 -3.24
N GLU A 5 8.13 6.71 -2.94
CA GLU A 5 6.91 7.17 -2.29
C GLU A 5 6.88 6.56 -0.89
N SER A 6 7.20 7.39 0.12
CA SER A 6 7.21 6.93 1.52
C SER A 6 5.79 6.91 2.07
N GLU A 7 5.37 5.77 2.60
CA GLU A 7 4.02 5.54 3.09
C GLU A 7 4.01 5.12 4.56
N LEU A 8 2.92 5.46 5.27
CA LEU A 8 2.61 4.90 6.58
C LEU A 8 1.92 3.55 6.39
N VAL A 9 2.46 2.49 6.96
CA VAL A 9 1.90 1.14 6.86
C VAL A 9 1.30 0.74 8.21
N ALA A 10 0.03 0.36 8.20
CA ALA A 10 -0.64 -0.26 9.35
C ALA A 10 -0.51 -1.79 9.29
N ILE A 11 -0.10 -2.40 10.40
CA ILE A 11 0.01 -3.86 10.53
C ILE A 11 -1.25 -4.38 11.22
N ILE A 12 -2.02 -5.22 10.55
CA ILE A 12 -3.26 -5.79 11.10
C ILE A 12 -2.94 -7.01 11.96
N GLY A 13 -3.31 -6.98 13.24
CA GLY A 13 -2.99 -8.03 14.21
C GLY A 13 -4.08 -9.09 14.40
N LYS A 14 -5.28 -8.87 13.83
CA LYS A 14 -6.46 -9.71 14.03
C LYS A 14 -7.16 -9.94 12.69
N VAL A 15 -7.54 -11.19 12.41
CA VAL A 15 -8.36 -11.51 11.23
C VAL A 15 -9.71 -10.80 11.36
N THR A 16 -10.07 -10.01 10.36
CA THR A 16 -11.29 -9.21 10.42
C THR A 16 -11.86 -8.93 9.02
N LYS A 17 -13.13 -8.52 8.97
CA LYS A 17 -13.86 -8.15 7.75
C LYS A 17 -15.03 -7.24 8.09
N ASN A 18 -15.25 -6.19 7.29
CA ASN A 18 -16.34 -5.22 7.46
C ASN A 18 -16.34 -4.54 8.85
N VAL A 19 -15.16 -4.14 9.33
CA VAL A 19 -15.02 -3.35 10.58
C VAL A 19 -15.57 -1.94 10.34
N SER A 20 -16.27 -1.38 11.34
CA SER A 20 -16.68 0.02 11.28
C SER A 20 -15.47 0.95 11.40
N GLU A 21 -15.63 2.20 10.97
CA GLU A 21 -14.54 3.18 11.08
C GLU A 21 -14.13 3.41 12.54
N GLU A 22 -15.11 3.45 13.45
CA GLU A 22 -14.82 3.67 14.88
C GLU A 22 -14.04 2.51 15.53
N GLU A 23 -14.19 1.28 15.04
CA GLU A 23 -13.50 0.10 15.59
C GLU A 23 -12.17 -0.21 14.89
N ALA A 24 -11.86 0.45 13.76
CA ALA A 24 -10.75 0.07 12.88
C ALA A 24 -9.40 0.00 13.59
N LEU A 25 -9.12 0.92 14.50
CA LEU A 25 -7.84 1.00 15.22
C LEU A 25 -7.64 -0.15 16.22
N ASP A 26 -8.71 -0.78 16.71
CA ASP A 26 -8.62 -1.90 17.65
C ASP A 26 -8.07 -3.19 17.02
N TYR A 27 -7.99 -3.23 15.70
CA TYR A 27 -7.45 -4.34 14.92
C TYR A 27 -6.01 -4.09 14.44
N VAL A 28 -5.47 -2.89 14.66
CA VAL A 28 -4.08 -2.54 14.31
C VAL A 28 -3.14 -3.03 15.42
N PHE A 29 -2.16 -3.85 15.04
CA PHE A 29 -1.08 -4.27 15.93
C PHE A 29 -0.04 -3.16 16.13
N GLY A 30 0.28 -2.43 15.05
CA GLY A 30 1.24 -1.34 15.06
C GLY A 30 1.39 -0.69 13.70
N TYR A 31 2.35 0.24 13.61
CA TYR A 31 2.66 0.98 12.40
C TYR A 31 4.14 0.87 12.06
N THR A 32 4.45 0.94 10.77
CA THR A 32 5.83 1.01 10.26
C THR A 32 5.92 1.94 9.05
N CYS A 33 7.14 2.22 8.59
CA CYS A 33 7.38 2.91 7.34
C CYS A 33 7.40 1.90 6.18
N GLY A 34 6.69 2.22 5.10
CA GLY A 34 6.74 1.49 3.84
C GLY A 34 7.27 2.37 2.71
N ASN A 35 7.74 1.75 1.65
CA ASN A 35 8.07 2.43 0.42
C ASN A 35 7.26 1.80 -0.71
N ASP A 36 6.38 2.58 -1.31
CA ASP A 36 5.64 2.19 -2.49
C ASP A 36 6.48 2.49 -3.74
N VAL A 37 7.20 1.47 -4.21
CA VAL A 37 8.12 1.61 -5.33
C VAL A 37 7.34 1.50 -6.64
N SER A 38 7.18 2.64 -7.33
CA SER A 38 6.50 2.70 -8.62
C SER A 38 7.47 2.88 -9.80
N ALA A 39 7.28 2.10 -10.87
CA ALA A 39 8.02 2.23 -12.13
C ALA A 39 7.31 3.23 -13.06
N ARG A 40 7.63 4.52 -12.89
CA ARG A 40 6.95 5.65 -13.56
C ARG A 40 7.03 5.66 -15.10
N GLU A 41 7.97 4.94 -15.71
CA GLU A 41 8.07 4.84 -17.19
C GLU A 41 6.87 4.11 -17.83
N TRP A 42 6.15 3.27 -17.09
CA TRP A 42 4.94 2.59 -17.59
C TRP A 42 3.64 3.36 -17.33
N GLN A 43 3.71 4.51 -16.66
CA GLN A 43 2.54 5.33 -16.32
C GLN A 43 2.19 6.35 -17.42
N GLY A 44 3.07 6.57 -18.41
CA GLY A 44 3.01 7.71 -19.33
C GLY A 44 2.20 7.54 -20.62
N GLY A 45 1.39 6.48 -20.77
CA GLY A 45 0.64 6.21 -21.99
C GLY A 45 -0.76 5.66 -21.75
N ASP A 46 -1.75 6.47 -22.10
CA ASP A 46 -3.14 6.14 -22.46
C ASP A 46 -4.06 5.48 -21.41
N GLU A 47 -4.99 6.31 -20.92
CA GLU A 47 -6.47 6.15 -21.01
C GLU A 47 -7.10 4.74 -20.93
N LEU A 48 -6.56 3.82 -20.12
CA LEU A 48 -7.23 2.57 -19.77
C LEU A 48 -7.35 2.40 -18.25
N ILE A 49 -8.48 2.89 -17.75
CA ILE A 49 -9.04 2.49 -16.46
C ILE A 49 -9.40 0.99 -16.58
N THR A 50 -8.89 0.19 -15.64
CA THR A 50 -9.12 -1.26 -15.41
C THR A 50 -8.25 -2.25 -16.22
N ASN A 51 -7.61 -3.17 -15.47
CA ASN A 51 -6.80 -4.34 -15.86
C ASN A 51 -5.25 -4.19 -15.87
N GLY A 52 -4.66 -3.84 -14.71
CA GLY A 52 -3.23 -4.13 -14.44
C GLY A 52 -2.34 -2.90 -14.18
N GLY A 53 -2.92 -1.76 -13.84
CA GLY A 53 -2.18 -0.59 -13.36
C GLY A 53 -1.67 -0.82 -11.94
N GLU A 54 -0.39 -0.52 -11.75
CA GLU A 54 0.44 -0.72 -10.54
C GLU A 54 0.89 -2.16 -10.26
N LEU A 55 2.14 -2.45 -10.64
CA LEU A 55 2.99 -3.38 -9.89
C LEU A 55 3.65 -2.57 -8.77
N SER A 56 2.87 -2.12 -7.80
CA SER A 56 3.38 -1.60 -6.53
C SER A 56 3.94 -2.79 -5.74
N LEU A 57 5.25 -3.02 -5.88
CA LEU A 57 5.98 -3.95 -5.02
C LEU A 57 6.20 -3.22 -3.69
N LEU A 58 5.25 -3.37 -2.78
CA LEU A 58 5.40 -2.93 -1.39
C LEU A 58 6.46 -3.84 -0.75
N ILE A 59 7.72 -3.40 -0.78
CA ILE A 59 8.82 -4.10 -0.10
C ILE A 59 8.63 -3.82 1.39
N LEU A 60 7.90 -4.70 2.06
CA LEU A 60 7.90 -4.82 3.52
C LEU A 60 9.31 -5.29 3.90
N LEU A 61 10.25 -4.36 4.13
CA LEU A 61 11.58 -4.71 4.61
C LEU A 61 11.43 -5.33 6.01
N ASP A 62 11.55 -6.66 6.05
CA ASP A 62 11.74 -7.54 7.21
C ASP A 62 11.06 -7.08 8.52
N LEU A 63 9.85 -7.61 8.74
CA LEU A 63 9.36 -7.98 10.07
C LEU A 63 9.17 -9.50 10.14
#